data_AF-A0A1H9LIY7-F1
#
_entry.id   AF-A0A1H9LIY7-F1
#
_cell.length_a   1.000
_cell.length_b   1.000
_cell.length_c   1.000
_cell.angle_alpha   90.00
_cell.angle_beta   90.00
_cell.angle_gamma   90.00
#
_symmetry.space_group_name_H-M   'P 1'
#
loop_
_entity.id
_entity.type
_entity.pdbx_description
1 polymer ?
#
loop_
_entity_poly.entity_id
_entity_poly.type
_entity_poly.pdbx_seq_one_letter_code
_entity_poly.pdbx_strand_id
1 'polypeptide(L)' 'MTRTGPRARESKRCPECGAELPARDPLVGWWLCDDCELVIDEDGGLLT' A
#
# COMPACT_ATOMS: atom_id res chain seq x y z
N MET A 1 16.21 22.56 13.21
CA MET A 1 14.89 22.50 12.55
C MET A 1 14.62 21.06 12.10
N THR A 2 14.17 20.24 13.04
CA THR A 2 13.96 18.80 12.85
C THR A 2 12.60 18.58 12.23
N ARG A 3 12.55 18.36 10.91
CA ARG A 3 11.31 18.00 10.21
C ARG A 3 11.32 16.50 9.92
N THR A 4 11.33 15.69 10.97
CA THR A 4 10.90 14.29 10.85
C THR A 4 9.39 14.29 11.03
N GLY A 5 8.67 14.77 10.02
CA GLY A 5 7.30 14.31 9.85
C GLY A 5 7.37 12.79 9.63
N PRO A 6 6.49 11.97 10.21
CA PRO A 6 6.48 10.55 9.92
C PRO A 6 6.44 10.44 8.40
N ARG A 7 7.47 9.84 7.81
CA ARG A 7 7.50 9.52 6.38
C ARG A 7 6.12 8.94 6.10
N ALA A 8 5.34 9.62 5.26
CA ALA A 8 3.97 9.27 5.01
C ALA A 8 3.92 7.75 4.87
N ARG A 9 3.24 7.07 5.79
CA ARG A 9 2.73 5.74 5.53
C ARG A 9 1.88 5.97 4.30
N GLU A 10 2.41 5.67 3.12
CA GLU A 10 1.69 5.84 1.88
C GLU A 10 0.59 4.78 1.91
N SER A 11 -0.53 5.15 2.53
CA SER A 11 -1.79 4.43 2.45
C SER A 11 -2.18 4.48 0.97
N LYS A 12 -1.81 3.43 0.23
CA LYS A 12 -2.30 3.23 -1.13
C LYS A 12 -3.78 2.89 -1.08
N ARG A 13 -4.48 3.11 -2.20
CA ARG A 13 -5.83 2.60 -2.36
C ARG A 13 -5.82 1.46 -3.35
N CYS A 14 -6.69 0.48 -3.14
CA CYS A 14 -6.92 -0.57 -4.12
C CYS A 14 -7.47 0.06 -5.40
N PRO A 15 -6.90 -0.23 -6.59
CA PRO A 15 -7.41 0.30 -7.85
C PRO A 15 -8.79 -0.26 -8.22
N GLU A 16 -9.16 -1.44 -7.72
CA GLU A 16 -10.43 -2.09 -8.04
C GLU A 16 -11.58 -1.58 -7.16
N CYS A 17 -11.48 -1.74 -5.85
CA CYS A 17 -12.56 -1.35 -4.93
C CYS A 17 -12.40 0.05 -4.32
N GLY A 18 -11.24 0.69 -4.48
CA GLY A 18 -10.95 1.99 -3.86
C GLY A 18 -10.67 1.94 -2.36
N ALA A 19 -10.64 0.75 -1.74
CA ALA A 19 -10.38 0.58 -0.31
C ALA A 19 -8.98 1.07 0.06
N GLU A 20 -8.83 1.65 1.25
CA GLU A 20 -7.54 2.06 1.77
C GLU A 20 -6.74 0.82 2.18
N LEU A 21 -5.57 0.65 1.56
CA LEU A 21 -4.65 -0.42 1.86
C LEU A 21 -3.79 -0.02 3.06
N PRO A 22 -3.58 -0.94 4.02
CA PRO A 22 -2.72 -0.69 5.15
C PRO A 22 -1.29 -0.38 4.70
N ALA A 23 -0.50 0.24 5.56
CA ALA A 23 0.89 0.53 5.24
C ALA A 23 1.64 -0.74 4.80
N ARG A 24 2.39 -0.61 3.71
CA ARG A 24 3.21 -1.69 3.16
C ARG A 24 4.10 -2.31 4.22
N ASP A 25 4.11 -3.64 4.27
CA ASP A 25 5.06 -4.37 5.08
C ASP A 25 6.43 -4.39 4.39
N PRO A 26 7.50 -3.89 5.04
CA PRO A 26 8.83 -3.82 4.43
C PRO A 26 9.47 -5.19 4.20
N LEU A 27 8.97 -6.26 4.82
CA LEU A 27 9.43 -7.63 4.58
C LEU A 27 8.83 -8.22 3.30
N VAL A 28 7.63 -7.79 2.97
CA VAL A 28 6.81 -8.38 1.91
C VAL A 28 6.94 -7.58 0.61
N GLY A 29 7.07 -6.25 0.71
CA GLY A 29 7.31 -5.37 -0.44
C GLY A 29 6.08 -5.03 -1.29
N TRP A 30 4.91 -5.60 -0.97
CA TRP A 30 3.63 -5.35 -1.63
C TRP A 30 2.50 -5.05 -0.64
N TRP A 31 1.40 -4.46 -1.13
CA TRP A 31 0.15 -4.26 -0.40
C TRP A 31 -0.84 -5.37 -0.74
N LEU A 32 -1.60 -5.84 0.25
CA LEU A 32 -2.73 -6.74 0.04
C LEU A 32 -4.03 -6.00 0.33
N CYS A 33 -4.96 -6.08 -0.62
CA CYS A 33 -6.34 -5.69 -0.37
C CYS A 33 -7.08 -6.85 0.28
N ASP A 34 -7.62 -6.67 1.48
CA ASP A 34 -8.40 -7.73 2.17
C ASP A 34 -9.77 -7.98 1.48
N ASP A 35 -10.32 -6.94 0.84
CA ASP A 35 -11.64 -7.00 0.18
C ASP A 35 -11.61 -7.73 -1.17
N CYS A 36 -10.55 -7.48 -1.96
CA CYS A 36 -10.38 -8.11 -3.27
C CYS A 36 -9.36 -9.25 -3.28
N GLU A 37 -8.67 -9.48 -2.16
CA GLU A 37 -7.52 -10.40 -2.03
C GLU A 37 -6.41 -10.13 -3.08
N LEU A 38 -6.30 -8.86 -3.52
CA LEU A 38 -5.39 -8.44 -4.57
C LEU A 38 -4.05 -7.95 -4.02
N VAL A 39 -2.98 -8.46 -4.61
CA VAL A 39 -1.61 -8.03 -4.32
C VAL A 39 -1.22 -6.88 -5.24
N ILE A 40 -0.71 -5.79 -4.67
CA ILE A 40 -0.38 -4.55 -5.36
C ILE A 40 1.07 -4.19 -5.08
N ASP A 41 1.83 -3.91 -6.12
CA ASP A 41 3.26 -3.56 -6.06
C ASP A 41 3.50 -2.08 -5.70
N GLU A 42 4.75 -1.68 -5.45
CA GLU A 42 5.19 -0.29 -5.29
C GLU A 42 4.89 0.62 -6.46
N ASP A 43 4.88 0.11 -7.68
CA ASP A 43 4.46 0.88 -8.84
C ASP A 43 2.92 1.04 -8.92
N GLY A 44 2.17 0.25 -8.15
CA GLY A 44 0.70 0.21 -8.19
C GLY A 44 0.16 -0.80 -9.21
N GLY A 45 1.04 -1.58 -9.82
CA GLY A 45 0.66 -2.73 -10.63
C GLY A 45 0.07 -3.86 -9.76
N LEU A 46 -0.92 -4.55 -10.29
CA LEU A 46 -1.46 -5.77 -9.69
C LEU A 46 -0.51 -6.94 -9.96
N LEU A 47 -0.14 -7.65 -8.90
CA LEU A 47 0.60 -8.90 -8.97
C LEU A 47 -0.43 -10.03 -8.99
N THR A 48 -0.68 -10.57 -10.18
CA THR A 48 -1.58 -11.72 -10.41
C THR A 48 -0.92 -13.06 -10.14
#